data_AF-I0EPJ2-F1
#
_entry.id   AF-I0EPJ2-F1
#
_cell.length_a   1.000
_cell.length_b   1.000
_cell.length_c   1.000
_cell.angle_alpha   90.00
_cell.angle_beta   90.00
_cell.angle_gamma   90.00
#
_symmetry.space_group_name_H-M   'P 1'
#
loop_
_entity.id
_entity.type
_entity.pdbx_description
1 polymer ?
#
loop_
_entity_poly.entity_id
_entity_poly.type
_entity_poly.pdbx_seq_one_letter_code
_entity_poly.pdbx_strand_id
1 'polypeptide(L)'
;MYWYKEERKDLLSNVSIVEVNDTLEFIPKIGSPLEKNILQKISDNNQKSLLDLLKKDKNKANLFLSSRATFWIKCFRKNKESNEYAHYYTNEPDFIFCLFNSSLFFWYWSVVSDGWHITNKELKYFTINKIEFTPIFKNLANELERKLEKTKKFIGTKQTQYEYKHKECKKIIDKIDDNLANIYKLNDKEISYIKNFAYNYRMSKGAVCNH
;
A
#
# COMPACT_ATOMS: atom_id res chain seq x y z
N MET A 1 -0.90 -13.99 -5.26
CA MET A 1 -1.43 -14.10 -6.64
C MET A 1 -2.93 -14.11 -6.56
N TYR A 2 -3.59 -13.14 -7.18
CA TYR A 2 -5.06 -13.07 -7.25
C TYR A 2 -5.48 -13.70 -8.57
N TRP A 3 -6.42 -14.63 -8.52
CA TRP A 3 -6.93 -15.32 -9.71
C TRP A 3 -8.41 -15.65 -9.51
N TYR A 4 -9.19 -15.56 -10.58
CA TYR A 4 -10.55 -16.10 -10.65
C TYR A 4 -10.49 -17.58 -11.03
N LYS A 5 -11.55 -18.34 -10.70
CA LYS A 5 -11.60 -19.79 -10.91
C LYS A 5 -11.27 -20.18 -12.36
N GLU A 6 -11.68 -19.36 -13.30
CA GLU A 6 -11.52 -19.51 -14.75
C GLU A 6 -10.05 -19.42 -15.18
N GLU A 7 -9.22 -18.68 -14.43
CA GLU A 7 -7.79 -18.48 -14.71
C GLU A 7 -6.91 -19.62 -14.16
N ARG A 8 -7.50 -20.58 -13.42
CA ARG A 8 -6.76 -21.66 -12.74
C ARG A 8 -5.88 -22.48 -13.69
N LYS A 9 -6.37 -22.76 -14.90
CA LYS A 9 -5.67 -23.58 -15.91
C LYS A 9 -4.37 -22.93 -16.40
N ASP A 10 -4.25 -21.61 -16.28
CA ASP A 10 -3.14 -20.81 -16.80
C ASP A 10 -2.21 -20.29 -15.69
N LEU A 11 -2.41 -20.71 -14.43
CA LEU A 11 -1.66 -20.18 -13.28
C LEU A 11 -0.15 -20.34 -13.40
N LEU A 12 0.29 -21.44 -14.00
CA LEU A 12 1.72 -21.79 -14.11
C LEU A 12 2.27 -21.61 -15.53
N SER A 13 1.42 -21.28 -16.52
CA SER A 13 1.84 -21.23 -17.91
C SER A 13 2.74 -20.03 -18.25
N ASN A 14 2.73 -18.98 -17.41
CA ASN A 14 3.46 -17.73 -17.64
C ASN A 14 4.28 -17.29 -16.41
N VAL A 15 4.77 -18.24 -15.61
CA VAL A 15 5.58 -17.91 -14.43
C VAL A 15 6.97 -17.50 -14.88
N SER A 16 7.32 -16.24 -14.59
CA SER A 16 8.69 -15.73 -14.72
C SER A 16 9.37 -15.76 -13.35
N ILE A 17 10.66 -16.08 -13.34
CA ILE A 17 11.48 -16.14 -12.13
C ILE A 17 12.61 -15.13 -12.28
N VAL A 18 12.90 -14.43 -11.18
CA VAL A 18 14.05 -13.54 -11.09
C VAL A 18 14.84 -13.90 -9.83
N GLU A 19 16.16 -13.83 -9.93
CA GLU A 19 17.03 -13.98 -8.76
C GLU A 19 16.84 -12.80 -7.81
N VAL A 20 16.72 -13.09 -6.51
CA VAL A 20 16.50 -12.11 -5.44
C VAL A 20 17.66 -12.17 -4.47
N ASN A 21 17.94 -11.06 -3.79
CA ASN A 21 19.07 -10.99 -2.87
C ASN A 21 18.78 -11.78 -1.58
N ASP A 22 19.72 -12.59 -1.12
CA ASP A 22 19.59 -13.45 0.08
C ASP A 22 19.62 -12.68 1.41
N THR A 23 19.79 -11.36 1.37
CA THR A 23 19.88 -10.52 2.57
C THR A 23 18.53 -10.20 3.22
N LEU A 24 17.41 -10.55 2.59
CA LEU A 24 16.07 -10.33 3.15
C LEU A 24 15.69 -11.48 4.08
N GLU A 25 15.10 -11.17 5.24
CA GLU A 25 14.52 -12.18 6.16
C GLU A 25 13.27 -12.88 5.58
N PHE A 26 12.92 -12.62 4.32
CA PHE A 26 11.78 -13.18 3.61
C PHE A 26 12.07 -13.33 2.12
N ILE A 27 11.33 -14.21 1.45
CA ILE A 27 11.41 -14.39 -0.01
C ILE A 27 10.37 -13.46 -0.65
N PRO A 28 10.77 -12.39 -1.37
CA PRO A 28 9.83 -11.51 -2.04
C PRO A 28 9.15 -12.23 -3.21
N LYS A 29 7.82 -12.08 -3.31
CA LYS A 29 6.99 -12.68 -4.36
C LYS A 29 7.05 -11.84 -5.65
N ILE A 30 8.23 -11.75 -6.26
CA ILE A 30 8.47 -11.01 -7.51
C ILE A 30 8.90 -11.97 -8.63
N GLY A 31 8.54 -11.65 -9.88
CA GLY A 31 8.82 -12.49 -11.04
C GLY A 31 9.53 -11.78 -12.18
N SER A 32 9.82 -10.49 -12.06
CA SER A 32 10.38 -9.68 -13.15
C SER A 32 11.51 -8.75 -12.70
N PRO A 33 12.44 -8.38 -13.61
CA PRO A 33 13.43 -7.34 -13.36
C PRO A 33 12.81 -5.98 -12.98
N LEU A 34 11.63 -5.67 -13.53
CA LEU A 34 10.89 -4.45 -13.21
C LEU A 34 10.48 -4.43 -11.73
N GLU A 35 9.87 -5.50 -11.23
CA GLU A 35 9.50 -5.61 -9.81
C GLU A 35 10.72 -5.59 -8.88
N LYS A 36 11.81 -6.26 -9.29
CA LYS A 36 13.08 -6.24 -8.55
C LYS A 36 13.62 -4.82 -8.41
N ASN A 37 13.61 -4.04 -9.49
CA ASN A 37 14.08 -2.64 -9.48
C ASN A 37 13.20 -1.76 -8.57
N ILE A 38 11.87 -1.92 -8.60
CA ILE A 38 10.98 -1.18 -7.70
C ILE A 38 11.28 -1.54 -6.24
N LEU A 39 11.41 -2.83 -5.93
CA LEU A 39 11.67 -3.29 -4.56
C LEU A 39 12.99 -2.71 -4.02
N GLN A 40 14.04 -2.67 -4.84
CA GLN A 40 15.32 -2.08 -4.47
C GLN A 40 15.22 -0.57 -4.16
N LYS A 41 14.40 0.17 -4.92
CA LYS A 41 14.22 1.62 -4.72
C LYS A 41 13.47 1.99 -3.44
N ILE A 42 12.61 1.10 -2.95
CA ILE A 42 11.83 1.32 -1.71
C ILE A 42 12.41 0.61 -0.48
N SER A 43 13.52 -0.14 -0.64
CA SER A 43 14.15 -0.94 0.43
C SER A 43 15.66 -0.67 0.54
N ASP A 44 16.04 0.60 0.64
CA ASP A 44 17.44 1.03 0.79
C ASP A 44 17.84 1.06 2.28
N ASN A 45 18.62 0.06 2.71
CA ASN A 45 19.08 -0.10 4.09
C ASN A 45 19.91 1.09 4.64
N ASN A 46 20.37 2.01 3.79
CA ASN A 46 21.06 3.22 4.24
C ASN A 46 20.12 4.32 4.75
N GLN A 47 18.80 4.07 4.74
CA GLN A 47 17.78 5.04 5.04
C GLN A 47 16.93 4.63 6.24
N LYS A 48 16.14 5.59 6.75
CA LYS A 48 15.20 5.31 7.83
C LYS A 48 14.09 4.40 7.31
N SER A 49 13.77 3.37 8.09
CA SER A 49 12.60 2.56 7.82
C SER A 49 11.31 3.33 8.12
N LEU A 50 10.20 2.88 7.53
CA LEU A 50 8.87 3.37 7.88
C LEU A 50 8.57 3.08 9.36
N LEU A 51 9.04 1.96 9.89
CA LEU A 51 8.97 1.64 11.32
C LEU A 51 9.69 2.69 12.19
N ASP A 52 10.83 3.23 11.74
CA ASP A 52 11.54 4.28 12.48
C ASP A 52 10.75 5.58 12.57
N LEU A 53 9.90 5.89 11.58
CA LEU A 53 9.03 7.07 11.61
C LEU A 53 7.78 6.86 12.46
N LEU A 54 7.37 5.61 12.66
CA LEU A 54 6.20 5.23 13.45
C LEU A 54 6.60 5.00 14.91
N LYS A 55 6.35 6.02 15.74
CA LYS A 55 6.67 6.00 17.17
C LYS A 55 5.47 5.56 18.00
N LYS A 56 5.75 5.22 19.26
CA LYS A 56 4.75 5.03 20.34
C LYS A 56 4.54 6.29 21.19
N ASP A 57 5.18 7.41 20.82
CA ASP A 57 5.13 8.67 21.58
C ASP A 57 3.81 9.42 21.32
N LYS A 58 3.02 9.60 22.38
CA LYS A 58 1.68 10.19 22.33
C LYS A 58 1.65 11.68 21.98
N ASN A 59 2.80 12.36 21.95
CA ASN A 59 2.88 13.79 21.66
C ASN A 59 2.78 14.14 20.17
N LYS A 60 2.61 13.14 19.29
CA LYS A 60 2.59 13.35 17.83
C LYS A 60 1.21 13.05 17.22
N ALA A 61 1.08 13.29 15.93
CA ALA A 61 -0.16 13.03 15.21
C ALA A 61 -0.44 11.51 15.12
N ASN A 62 -1.72 11.16 15.22
CA ASN A 62 -2.20 9.78 15.26
C ASN A 62 -2.36 9.20 13.85
N LEU A 63 -2.04 7.91 13.72
CA LEU A 63 -2.39 7.07 12.58
C LEU A 63 -2.94 5.72 13.04
N PHE A 64 -3.99 5.27 12.36
CA PHE A 64 -4.68 4.01 12.62
C PHE A 64 -4.56 3.16 11.36
N LEU A 65 -3.60 2.25 11.34
CA LEU A 65 -3.33 1.34 10.24
C LEU A 65 -4.05 0.01 10.47
N SER A 66 -4.85 -0.45 9.51
CA SER A 66 -5.49 -1.75 9.64
C SER A 66 -4.41 -2.85 9.68
N SER A 67 -4.49 -3.74 10.67
CA SER A 67 -3.56 -4.86 10.82
C SER A 67 -3.76 -5.95 9.77
N ARG A 68 -4.86 -5.87 9.01
CA ARG A 68 -5.22 -6.82 7.96
C ARG A 68 -5.52 -6.11 6.65
N ALA A 69 -5.22 -6.77 5.54
CA ALA A 69 -5.46 -6.22 4.22
C ALA A 69 -5.93 -7.29 3.22
N THR A 70 -6.53 -6.82 2.13
CA THR A 70 -6.97 -7.68 1.03
C THR A 70 -6.72 -7.01 -0.30
N PHE A 71 -7.48 -5.96 -0.64
CA PHE A 71 -7.39 -5.24 -1.93
C PHE A 71 -6.95 -3.78 -1.79
N TRP A 72 -7.09 -3.22 -0.59
CA TRP A 72 -6.69 -1.86 -0.26
C TRP A 72 -6.16 -1.87 1.16
N ILE A 73 -4.98 -1.29 1.34
CA ILE A 73 -4.45 -0.99 2.66
C ILE A 73 -5.26 0.21 3.19
N LYS A 74 -5.65 0.14 4.47
CA LYS A 74 -6.49 1.16 5.09
C LYS A 74 -5.71 1.82 6.22
N CYS A 75 -5.44 3.11 6.07
CA CYS A 75 -4.91 3.93 7.14
C CYS A 75 -5.78 5.16 7.33
N PHE A 76 -5.97 5.61 8.56
CA PHE A 76 -6.77 6.76 8.92
C PHE A 76 -6.04 7.66 9.91
N ARG A 77 -6.23 8.99 9.82
CA ARG A 77 -5.68 9.95 10.81
C ARG A 77 -6.62 10.17 12.01
N LYS A 78 -7.91 9.85 11.84
CA LYS A 78 -8.93 9.92 12.89
C LYS A 78 -9.12 8.56 13.55
N ASN A 79 -9.51 8.59 14.82
CA ASN A 79 -9.69 7.40 15.65
C ASN A 79 -10.60 6.36 14.97
N LYS A 80 -10.18 5.10 15.07
CA LYS A 80 -10.94 3.91 14.71
C LYS A 80 -11.00 3.02 15.95
N GLU A 81 -12.15 2.99 16.59
CA GLU A 81 -12.40 2.14 17.75
C GLU A 81 -12.53 0.68 17.30
N SER A 82 -11.40 0.00 17.13
CA SER A 82 -11.32 -1.44 16.87
C SER A 82 -9.91 -1.94 17.07
N ASN A 83 -9.78 -3.14 17.65
CA ASN A 83 -8.50 -3.85 17.82
C ASN A 83 -7.87 -4.30 16.48
N GLU A 84 -8.60 -4.12 15.37
CA GLU A 84 -8.13 -4.40 14.01
C GLU A 84 -7.27 -3.25 13.44
N TYR A 85 -7.06 -2.16 14.20
CA TYR A 85 -6.19 -1.05 13.83
C TYR A 85 -5.02 -0.93 14.79
N ALA A 86 -3.81 -1.04 14.25
CA ALA A 86 -2.59 -0.66 14.96
C ALA A 86 -2.50 0.87 15.04
N HIS A 87 -2.24 1.37 16.25
CA HIS A 87 -2.14 2.79 16.52
C HIS A 87 -0.67 3.22 16.56
N TYR A 88 -0.32 4.17 15.69
CA TYR A 88 1.01 4.75 15.60
C TYR A 88 0.98 6.26 15.73
N TYR A 89 2.14 6.81 16.07
CA TYR A 89 2.37 8.25 16.18
C TYR A 89 3.50 8.67 15.25
N THR A 90 3.34 9.80 14.56
CA THR A 90 4.36 10.30 13.62
C THR A 90 4.38 11.82 13.57
N ASN A 91 5.54 12.39 13.23
CA ASN A 91 5.66 13.81 12.89
C ASN A 91 5.08 14.12 11.50
N GLU A 92 4.83 13.08 10.70
CA GLU A 92 4.60 13.20 9.26
C GLU A 92 3.29 12.50 8.85
N PRO A 93 2.16 12.85 9.47
CA PRO A 93 0.92 12.09 9.35
C PRO A 93 0.37 12.10 7.92
N ASP A 94 0.51 13.21 7.20
CA ASP A 94 -0.07 13.39 5.87
C ASP A 94 0.61 12.50 4.83
N PHE A 95 1.94 12.53 4.82
CA PHE A 95 2.73 11.67 3.94
C PHE A 95 2.52 10.20 4.25
N ILE A 96 2.62 9.79 5.51
CA ILE A 96 2.47 8.38 5.88
C ILE A 96 1.05 7.89 5.59
N PHE A 97 0.03 8.72 5.84
CA PHE A 97 -1.35 8.40 5.45
C PHE A 97 -1.48 8.19 3.94
N CYS A 98 -0.91 9.08 3.13
CA CYS A 98 -0.89 8.92 1.67
C CYS A 98 -0.13 7.65 1.24
N LEU A 99 1.05 7.41 1.82
CA LEU A 99 1.86 6.23 1.54
C LEU A 99 1.09 4.95 1.83
N PHE A 100 0.51 4.80 3.02
CA PHE A 100 -0.24 3.58 3.35
C PHE A 100 -1.44 3.35 2.43
N ASN A 101 -2.15 4.41 2.02
CA ASN A 101 -3.30 4.27 1.13
C ASN A 101 -2.92 4.18 -0.36
N SER A 102 -1.63 4.20 -0.71
CA SER A 102 -1.13 4.17 -2.08
C SER A 102 -1.19 2.79 -2.75
N SER A 103 -1.13 2.75 -4.08
CA SER A 103 -0.96 1.48 -4.80
C SER A 103 0.45 0.93 -4.60
N LEU A 104 1.46 1.80 -4.44
CA LEU A 104 2.84 1.40 -4.16
C LEU A 104 2.95 0.55 -2.89
N PHE A 105 2.36 1.01 -1.78
CA PHE A 105 2.41 0.27 -0.53
C PHE A 105 1.54 -1.00 -0.58
N PHE A 106 0.40 -0.97 -1.27
CA PHE A 106 -0.39 -2.18 -1.52
C PHE A 106 0.40 -3.24 -2.30
N TRP A 107 1.09 -2.86 -3.38
CA TRP A 107 1.93 -3.77 -4.14
C TRP A 107 3.05 -4.33 -3.27
N TYR A 108 3.79 -3.46 -2.56
CA TYR A 108 4.86 -3.89 -1.66
C TYR A 108 4.36 -4.90 -0.62
N TRP A 109 3.25 -4.59 0.06
CA TRP A 109 2.62 -5.51 1.00
C TRP A 109 2.33 -6.86 0.35
N SER A 110 1.76 -6.88 -0.86
CA SER A 110 1.46 -8.14 -1.56
C SER A 110 2.70 -8.97 -1.91
N VAL A 111 3.85 -8.31 -2.09
CA VAL A 111 5.15 -8.93 -2.39
C VAL A 111 5.77 -9.57 -1.14
N VAL A 112 5.69 -8.91 0.02
CA VAL A 112 6.45 -9.31 1.23
C VAL A 112 5.61 -9.99 2.32
N SER A 113 4.29 -9.77 2.34
CA SER A 113 3.37 -10.25 3.38
C SER A 113 2.99 -11.72 3.20
N ASP A 114 2.38 -12.31 4.23
CA ASP A 114 1.65 -13.57 4.17
C ASP A 114 0.34 -13.48 3.36
N GLY A 115 -0.07 -12.28 2.94
CA GLY A 115 -1.29 -12.02 2.18
C GLY A 115 -2.51 -11.72 3.05
N TRP A 116 -2.32 -11.56 4.36
CA TRP A 116 -3.38 -11.22 5.29
C TRP A 116 -2.98 -10.11 6.26
N HIS A 117 -1.78 -10.16 6.83
CA HIS A 117 -1.35 -9.27 7.91
C HIS A 117 -0.40 -8.16 7.46
N ILE A 118 -0.46 -7.02 8.15
CA ILE A 118 0.59 -5.99 8.16
C ILE A 118 1.26 -6.02 9.53
N THR A 119 2.56 -6.35 9.54
CA THR A 119 3.36 -6.52 10.75
C THR A 119 4.55 -5.55 10.74
N ASN A 120 5.37 -5.57 11.80
CA ASN A 120 6.60 -4.78 11.83
C ASN A 120 7.57 -5.15 10.70
N LYS A 121 7.50 -6.35 10.12
CA LYS A 121 8.34 -6.75 8.98
C LYS A 121 8.10 -5.84 7.78
N GLU A 122 6.84 -5.66 7.37
CA GLU A 122 6.45 -4.77 6.27
C GLU A 122 6.91 -3.32 6.55
N LEU A 123 6.89 -2.89 7.81
CA LEU A 123 7.28 -1.52 8.17
C LEU A 123 8.81 -1.34 8.27
N LYS A 124 9.55 -2.38 8.64
CA LYS A 124 11.01 -2.38 8.82
C LYS A 124 11.74 -2.28 7.48
N TYR A 125 11.27 -2.99 6.46
CA TYR A 125 11.97 -3.10 5.18
C TYR A 125 11.54 -2.06 4.14
N PHE A 126 10.44 -1.35 4.37
CA PHE A 126 10.06 -0.21 3.55
C PHE A 126 10.80 1.03 4.05
N THR A 127 11.75 1.57 3.27
CA THR A 127 12.56 2.72 3.65
C THR A 127 12.03 4.00 3.04
N ILE A 128 12.39 5.12 3.65
CA ILE A 128 11.95 6.46 3.22
C ILE A 128 13.19 7.30 2.95
N ASN A 129 13.38 7.64 1.67
CA ASN A 129 14.43 8.56 1.22
C ASN A 129 14.31 9.89 1.96
N LYS A 130 15.44 10.61 2.12
CA LYS A 130 15.52 11.93 2.75
C LYS A 130 14.30 12.78 2.37
N ILE A 131 13.49 13.09 3.38
CA ILE A 131 12.12 13.45 3.07
C ILE A 131 12.03 14.92 2.69
N GLU A 132 11.87 15.19 1.40
CA GLU A 132 11.34 16.47 0.94
C GLU A 132 9.82 16.41 1.07
N PHE A 133 9.34 16.67 2.29
CA PHE A 133 7.90 16.76 2.57
C PHE A 133 7.33 17.96 1.84
N THR A 134 6.84 17.68 0.64
CA THR A 134 6.17 18.66 -0.19
C THR A 134 4.76 18.92 0.37
N PRO A 135 4.30 20.19 0.43
CA PRO A 135 2.94 20.55 0.82
C PRO A 135 1.83 19.81 0.05
N ILE A 136 2.15 19.19 -1.09
CA ILE A 136 1.24 18.39 -1.89
C ILE A 136 0.64 17.21 -1.13
N PHE A 137 1.40 16.54 -0.25
CA PHE A 137 0.89 15.38 0.49
C PHE A 137 -0.18 15.76 1.49
N LYS A 138 -0.07 16.94 2.11
CA LYS A 138 -1.13 17.48 2.97
C LYS A 138 -2.43 17.70 2.19
N ASN A 139 -2.34 18.25 0.98
CA ASN A 139 -3.50 18.47 0.13
C ASN A 139 -4.13 17.15 -0.33
N LEU A 140 -3.31 16.20 -0.80
CA LEU A 140 -3.78 14.88 -1.22
C LEU A 140 -4.36 14.07 -0.06
N ALA A 141 -3.76 14.14 1.13
CA ALA A 141 -4.27 13.48 2.33
C ALA A 141 -5.67 14.00 2.69
N ASN A 142 -5.85 15.33 2.68
CA ASN A 142 -7.15 15.95 2.94
C ASN A 142 -8.19 15.61 1.86
N GLU A 143 -7.80 15.60 0.59
CA GLU A 143 -8.68 15.23 -0.53
C GLU A 143 -9.14 13.76 -0.40
N LEU A 144 -8.20 12.85 -0.13
CA LEU A 144 -8.46 11.43 0.04
C LEU A 144 -9.34 11.17 1.27
N GLU A 145 -9.01 11.75 2.43
CA GLU A 145 -9.79 11.59 3.65
C GLU A 145 -11.23 12.06 3.46
N ARG A 146 -11.42 13.24 2.85
CA ARG A 146 -12.76 13.78 2.58
C ARG A 146 -13.55 12.91 1.61
N LYS A 147 -12.91 12.37 0.57
CA LYS A 147 -13.56 11.46 -0.39
C LYS A 147 -13.93 10.13 0.25
N LEU A 148 -13.04 9.55 1.07
CA LEU A 148 -13.28 8.33 1.84
C LEU A 148 -14.45 8.49 2.80
N GLU A 149 -14.54 9.61 3.52
CA GLU A 149 -15.68 9.90 4.39
C GLU A 149 -16.98 10.09 3.60
N LYS A 150 -16.92 10.71 2.41
CA LYS A 150 -18.10 10.87 1.53
C LYS A 150 -18.59 9.55 0.94
N THR A 151 -17.70 8.61 0.64
CA THR A 151 -18.04 7.36 -0.05
C THR A 151 -18.18 6.15 0.87
N LYS A 152 -17.93 6.30 2.18
CA LYS A 152 -18.12 5.21 3.15
C LYS A 152 -19.59 4.79 3.19
N LYS A 153 -19.83 3.50 3.40
CA LYS A 153 -21.17 2.93 3.61
C LYS A 153 -21.29 2.39 5.02
N PHE A 154 -22.42 2.64 5.68
CA PHE A 154 -22.71 1.98 6.95
C PHE A 154 -23.00 0.50 6.70
N ILE A 155 -22.35 -0.38 7.47
CA ILE A 155 -22.55 -1.83 7.40
C ILE A 155 -22.85 -2.46 8.76
N GLY A 156 -22.64 -1.72 9.86
CA GLY A 156 -23.16 -2.08 11.19
C GLY A 156 -22.69 -3.44 11.75
N THR A 157 -21.52 -3.92 11.35
CA THR A 157 -21.00 -5.21 11.81
C THR A 157 -20.29 -5.08 13.16
N LYS A 158 -20.15 -6.19 13.90
CA LYS A 158 -19.34 -6.23 15.14
C LYS A 158 -17.89 -5.80 14.93
N GLN A 159 -17.34 -5.99 13.73
CA GLN A 159 -15.93 -5.72 13.42
C GLN A 159 -15.70 -4.29 12.93
N THR A 160 -16.66 -3.70 12.20
CA THR A 160 -16.61 -2.31 11.74
C THR A 160 -18.02 -1.78 11.44
N GLN A 161 -18.25 -0.51 11.80
CA GLN A 161 -19.50 0.19 11.50
C GLN A 161 -19.56 0.66 10.05
N TYR A 162 -18.42 1.00 9.45
CA TYR A 162 -18.35 1.57 8.11
C TYR A 162 -17.39 0.81 7.20
N GLU A 163 -17.78 0.71 5.94
CA GLU A 163 -16.95 0.23 4.85
C GLU A 163 -16.49 1.41 3.99
N TYR A 164 -15.17 1.65 3.95
CA TYR A 164 -14.56 2.74 3.20
C TYR A 164 -14.25 2.32 1.75
N LYS A 165 -14.86 2.98 0.77
CA LYS A 165 -14.79 2.65 -0.66
C LYS A 165 -13.55 3.25 -1.34
N HIS A 166 -12.38 2.66 -1.06
CA HIS A 166 -11.09 3.09 -1.63
C HIS A 166 -11.06 3.05 -3.17
N LYS A 167 -11.76 2.10 -3.79
CA LYS A 167 -11.92 2.04 -5.25
C LYS A 167 -12.52 3.32 -5.85
N GLU A 168 -13.39 4.01 -5.12
CA GLU A 168 -13.97 5.29 -5.55
C GLU A 168 -13.02 6.49 -5.34
N CYS A 169 -11.89 6.24 -4.69
CA CYS A 169 -10.81 7.20 -4.48
C CYS A 169 -9.62 6.96 -5.43
N LYS A 170 -9.71 5.98 -6.35
CA LYS A 170 -8.57 5.57 -7.19
C LYS A 170 -7.91 6.72 -7.94
N LYS A 171 -8.66 7.69 -8.46
CA LYS A 171 -8.08 8.89 -9.10
C LYS A 171 -7.19 9.72 -8.17
N ILE A 172 -7.53 9.82 -6.88
CA ILE A 172 -6.73 10.53 -5.87
C ILE A 172 -5.51 9.69 -5.49
N ILE A 173 -5.72 8.38 -5.32
CA ILE A 173 -4.65 7.41 -5.05
C ILE A 173 -3.63 7.41 -6.19
N ASP A 174 -4.06 7.52 -7.45
CA ASP A 174 -3.17 7.63 -8.60
C ASP A 174 -2.30 8.90 -8.58
N LYS A 175 -2.86 10.03 -8.14
CA LYS A 175 -2.07 11.26 -7.94
C LYS A 175 -1.08 11.12 -6.79
N ILE A 176 -1.45 10.41 -5.73
CA ILE A 176 -0.53 10.08 -4.62
C ILE A 176 0.62 9.23 -5.17
N ASP A 177 0.30 8.17 -5.92
CA ASP A 177 1.28 7.29 -6.55
C ASP A 177 2.23 8.08 -7.48
N ASP A 178 1.75 9.05 -8.27
CA ASP A 178 2.62 9.93 -9.08
C ASP A 178 3.62 10.74 -8.25
N ASN A 179 3.20 11.26 -7.10
CA ASN A 179 4.09 12.02 -6.22
C ASN A 179 5.07 11.11 -5.48
N LEU A 180 4.65 9.89 -5.12
CA LEU A 180 5.55 8.88 -4.54
C LEU A 180 6.58 8.41 -5.58
N ALA A 181 6.20 8.28 -6.85
CA ALA A 181 7.13 7.92 -7.92
C ALA A 181 8.32 8.89 -7.98
N ASN A 182 8.09 10.19 -7.82
CA ASN A 182 9.16 11.18 -7.78
C ASN A 182 10.10 10.97 -6.58
N ILE A 183 9.57 10.68 -5.40
CA ILE A 183 10.36 10.44 -4.17
C ILE A 183 11.25 9.21 -4.30
N TYR A 184 10.70 8.11 -4.82
CA TYR A 184 11.39 6.84 -4.98
C TYR A 184 12.10 6.70 -6.34
N LYS A 185 12.09 7.75 -7.16
CA LYS A 185 12.69 7.78 -8.50
C LYS A 185 12.19 6.61 -9.37
N LEU A 186 10.89 6.33 -9.30
CA LEU A 186 10.24 5.36 -10.17
C LEU A 186 10.09 5.97 -11.58
N ASN A 187 10.41 5.20 -12.61
CA ASN A 187 10.17 5.61 -14.00
C ASN A 187 8.72 5.35 -14.43
N ASP A 188 8.35 5.84 -15.61
CA ASP A 188 6.99 5.73 -16.16
C ASP A 188 6.47 4.29 -16.26
N LYS A 189 7.33 3.33 -16.60
CA LYS A 189 6.95 1.92 -16.69
C LYS A 189 6.67 1.34 -15.31
N GLU A 190 7.51 1.66 -14.33
CA GLU A 190 7.37 1.21 -12.95
C GLU A 190 6.10 1.76 -12.30
N ILE A 191 5.85 3.07 -12.42
CA ILE A 191 4.64 3.67 -11.84
C ILE A 191 3.36 3.22 -12.54
N SER A 192 3.40 3.06 -13.87
CA SER A 192 2.28 2.49 -14.62
C SER A 192 1.97 1.06 -14.19
N TYR A 193 3.00 0.23 -13.99
CA TYR A 193 2.85 -1.11 -13.45
C TYR A 193 2.19 -1.09 -12.05
N ILE A 194 2.69 -0.26 -11.12
CA ILE A 194 2.16 -0.16 -9.75
C ILE A 194 0.68 0.25 -9.73
N LYS A 195 0.30 1.24 -10.53
CA LYS A 195 -1.10 1.72 -10.61
C LYS A 195 -2.06 0.69 -11.18
N ASN A 196 -1.56 -0.24 -12.00
CA ASN A 196 -2.35 -1.29 -12.65
C ASN A 196 -2.23 -2.66 -11.96
N PHE A 197 -1.37 -2.80 -10.96
CA PHE A 197 -1.21 -4.05 -10.21
C PHE A 197 -2.53 -4.47 -9.53
N ALA A 198 -2.97 -5.70 -9.83
CA ALA A 198 -4.23 -6.29 -9.38
C ALA A 198 -5.47 -5.40 -9.64
N TYR A 199 -5.44 -4.55 -10.67
CA TYR A 199 -6.44 -3.51 -10.88
C TYR A 199 -7.88 -4.05 -10.95
N ASN A 200 -8.12 -5.13 -11.69
CA ASN A 200 -9.48 -5.69 -11.81
C ASN A 200 -10.04 -6.18 -10.48
N TYR A 201 -9.21 -6.83 -9.65
CA TYR A 201 -9.57 -7.25 -8.30
C TYR A 201 -9.89 -6.05 -7.41
N ARG A 202 -8.99 -5.05 -7.40
CA ARG A 202 -9.12 -3.83 -6.58
C ARG A 202 -10.34 -3.01 -6.95
N MET A 203 -10.68 -2.98 -8.25
CA MET A 203 -11.83 -2.23 -8.79
C MET A 203 -13.11 -3.06 -8.85
N SER A 204 -13.07 -4.35 -8.49
CA SER A 204 -14.21 -5.28 -8.59
C SER A 204 -14.75 -5.43 -10.03
N LYS A 205 -13.87 -5.52 -11.03
CA LYS A 205 -14.24 -5.61 -12.46
C LYS A 205 -14.44 -7.04 -13.00
N GLY A 206 -14.13 -8.08 -12.23
CA GLY A 206 -14.23 -9.48 -12.68
C GLY A 206 -12.99 -9.96 -13.45
N ALA A 207 -13.02 -11.21 -13.90
CA ALA A 207 -11.96 -11.83 -14.71
C ALA A 207 -11.91 -11.17 -16.10
N VAL A 208 -10.72 -11.06 -16.69
CA VAL A 208 -10.60 -10.69 -18.10
C VAL A 208 -10.80 -11.97 -18.91
N CYS A 209 -11.95 -12.14 -19.53
CA CYS A 209 -12.13 -13.19 -20.52
C CYS A 209 -11.39 -12.78 -21.80
N ASN A 210 -10.11 -13.11 -21.92
CA ASN A 210 -9.44 -13.08 -23.22
C ASN A 210 -10.10 -14.16 -24.09
N HIS A 211 -10.86 -13.72 -25.11
CA HIS A 211 -11.37 -14.58 -26.18
C HIS A 211 -10.31 -14.68 -27.27
#